data_AF-A0A356A4P4-F1
#
_entry.id   AF-A0A356A4P4-F1
#
_cell.length_a   1.000
_cell.length_b   1.000
_cell.length_c   1.000
_cell.angle_alpha   90.00
_cell.angle_beta   90.00
_cell.angle_gamma   90.00
#
_symmetry.space_group_name_H-M   'P 1'
#
loop_
_entity.id
_entity.type
_entity.pdbx_description
1 polymer ?
#
loop_
_entity_poly.entity_id
_entity_poly.type
_entity_poly.pdbx_seq_one_letter_code
_entity_poly.pdbx_strand_id
1 'polypeptide(L)'
;MRRDLVVQVVLDYGDFVETFATPYEAESYLNANIDELDIPIRAWLEDLRGNVKWTYDIFDDDSGLFRLFERPFSGQQRLIRNNSN
;
A
#
# COMPACT_ATOMS: atom_id res chain seq x y z
N MET A 1 -17.75 -12.97 -8.70
CA MET A 1 -16.96 -11.72 -8.74
C MET A 1 -17.77 -10.62 -8.07
N ARG A 2 -17.25 -10.04 -6.99
CA ARG A 2 -17.92 -8.99 -6.20
C ARG A 2 -17.66 -7.63 -6.90
N ARG A 3 -18.70 -6.81 -7.02
CA ARG A 3 -18.76 -5.51 -7.74
C ARG A 3 -17.58 -4.58 -7.37
N ASP A 4 -16.80 -4.17 -8.38
CA ASP A 4 -15.89 -3.01 -8.49
C ASP A 4 -15.44 -2.35 -7.18
N LEU A 5 -14.59 -3.04 -6.41
CA LEU A 5 -13.82 -2.36 -5.37
C LEU A 5 -12.61 -1.71 -6.04
N VAL A 6 -12.68 -0.40 -6.28
CA VAL A 6 -11.52 0.39 -6.71
C VAL A 6 -10.58 0.53 -5.51
N VAL A 7 -9.32 0.16 -5.73
CA VAL A 7 -8.26 0.14 -4.72
C VAL A 7 -7.05 0.92 -5.21
N GLN A 8 -6.23 1.36 -4.26
CA GLN A 8 -4.97 2.04 -4.53
C GLN A 8 -3.87 1.51 -3.60
N VAL A 9 -2.65 1.45 -4.11
CA VAL A 9 -1.44 1.21 -3.31
C VAL A 9 -0.94 2.55 -2.83
N VAL A 10 -0.68 2.67 -1.54
CA VAL A 10 -0.16 3.90 -0.91
C VAL A 10 1.25 3.64 -0.42
N LEU A 11 2.17 4.54 -0.77
CA LEU A 11 3.50 4.65 -0.18
C LEU A 11 3.53 5.88 0.73
N ASP A 12 3.90 5.69 1.99
CA ASP A 12 4.01 6.75 2.98
C ASP A 12 5.48 6.98 3.31
N TYR A 13 5.97 8.18 3.02
CA TYR A 13 7.33 8.63 3.30
C TYR A 13 7.42 9.44 4.61
N GLY A 14 6.33 9.53 5.37
CA GLY A 14 6.22 10.30 6.62
C GLY A 14 5.84 11.76 6.39
N ASP A 15 6.47 12.42 5.43
CA ASP A 15 6.17 13.82 5.08
C ASP A 15 5.08 13.95 4.02
N PHE A 16 4.98 12.97 3.12
CA PHE A 16 3.98 12.91 2.06
C PHE A 16 3.63 11.46 1.73
N VAL A 17 2.56 11.31 0.97
CA VAL A 17 2.03 10.03 0.49
C VAL A 17 1.85 10.08 -1.01
N GLU A 18 2.22 8.99 -1.67
CA GLU A 18 2.00 8.76 -3.10
C GLU A 18 1.08 7.55 -3.31
N THR A 19 0.21 7.64 -4.31
CA THR A 19 -0.82 6.62 -4.57
C THR A 19 -0.77 6.09 -5.99
N PHE A 20 -0.87 4.78 -6.14
CA PHE A 20 -0.72 4.08 -7.41
C PHE A 20 -1.88 3.11 -7.65
N ALA A 21 -2.18 2.83 -8.92
CA ALA A 21 -3.24 1.89 -9.26
C ALA A 21 -2.81 0.44 -9.03
N THR A 22 -1.51 0.16 -9.14
CA THR A 22 -0.96 -1.20 -9.00
C THR A 22 0.30 -1.24 -8.12
N PRO A 23 0.62 -2.40 -7.51
CA PRO A 23 1.89 -2.58 -6.80
C PRO A 23 3.10 -2.41 -7.71
N TYR A 24 2.99 -2.82 -8.97
CA TYR A 24 4.07 -2.68 -9.95
C TYR A 24 4.43 -1.22 -10.21
N GLU A 25 3.42 -0.34 -10.35
CA GLU A 25 3.66 1.11 -10.48
C GLU A 25 4.33 1.69 -9.23
N ALA A 26 3.87 1.27 -8.04
CA ALA A 26 4.46 1.70 -6.78
C ALA A 26 5.94 1.25 -6.65
N GLU A 27 6.25 0.00 -6.98
CA GLU A 27 7.63 -0.51 -7.02
C GLU A 27 8.48 0.26 -8.02
N SER A 28 7.97 0.52 -9.22
CA SER A 28 8.70 1.29 -10.23
C SER A 28 9.01 2.70 -9.76
N TYR A 29 8.05 3.36 -9.10
CA TYR A 29 8.26 4.70 -8.54
C TYR A 29 9.27 4.68 -7.39
N LEU A 30 9.13 3.73 -6.47
CA LEU A 30 10.05 3.54 -5.35
C LEU A 30 11.50 3.40 -5.83
N ASN A 31 11.75 2.45 -6.74
CA ASN A 31 13.10 2.19 -7.24
C ASN A 31 13.66 3.35 -8.07
N ALA A 32 12.82 4.09 -8.79
CA ALA A 32 13.25 5.24 -9.59
C ALA A 32 13.67 6.44 -8.74
N ASN A 33 13.18 6.55 -7.50
CA ASN A 33 13.39 7.73 -6.66
C ASN A 33 14.10 7.40 -5.32
N ILE A 34 14.61 6.18 -5.15
CA ILE A 34 15.16 5.72 -3.87
C ILE A 34 16.33 6.58 -3.38
N ASP A 35 17.18 7.06 -4.28
CA ASP A 35 18.34 7.89 -3.95
C ASP A 35 17.94 9.27 -3.39
N GLU A 36 16.76 9.78 -3.76
CA GLU A 36 16.25 11.10 -3.35
C GLU A 36 15.28 11.01 -2.16
N LEU A 37 14.39 10.00 -2.17
CA LEU A 37 13.26 9.91 -1.24
C LEU A 37 13.47 8.90 -0.11
N ASP A 38 14.53 8.09 -0.17
CA ASP A 38 14.77 6.95 0.72
C ASP A 38 13.61 5.91 0.68
N ILE A 39 13.64 4.89 1.54
CA ILE A 39 12.62 3.84 1.63
C ILE A 39 11.37 4.41 2.34
N PRO A 40 10.16 4.20 1.80
CA PRO A 40 8.91 4.54 2.49
C PRO A 40 8.84 3.88 3.87
N ILE A 41 8.33 4.61 4.86
CA ILE A 41 8.15 4.07 6.21
C ILE A 41 7.04 3.01 6.26
N ARG A 42 6.06 3.09 5.35
CA ARG A 42 4.93 2.15 5.26
C ARG A 42 4.41 2.06 3.82
N ALA A 43 3.87 0.90 3.50
CA ALA A 43 3.12 0.68 2.27
C ALA A 43 1.87 -0.17 2.55
N TRP A 44 0.75 0.17 1.93
CA TRP A 44 -0.50 -0.61 2.08
C TRP A 44 -1.40 -0.48 0.85
N LEU A 45 -2.41 -1.34 0.77
CA LEU A 45 -3.51 -1.19 -0.17
C LEU A 45 -4.77 -0.80 0.58
N GLU A 46 -5.46 0.22 0.08
CA GLU A 46 -6.75 0.64 0.58
C GLU A 46 -7.78 0.73 -0.53
N ASP A 47 -9.06 0.68 -0.15
CA ASP A 47 -10.13 1.09 -1.06
C ASP A 47 -10.29 2.62 -1.07
N LEU A 48 -11.06 3.16 -2.03
CA LEU A 48 -11.34 4.61 -2.12
C LEU A 48 -12.03 5.22 -0.88
N ARG A 49 -12.43 4.41 0.10
CA ARG A 49 -12.98 4.87 1.37
C ARG A 49 -11.92 4.89 2.49
N GLY A 50 -10.65 4.63 2.17
CA GLY A 50 -9.53 4.58 3.10
C GLY A 50 -9.49 3.29 3.95
N ASN A 51 -10.22 2.23 3.58
CA ASN A 51 -10.14 0.98 4.33
C ASN A 51 -8.96 0.15 3.85
N VAL A 52 -7.96 0.01 4.71
CA VAL A 52 -6.81 -0.86 4.48
C VAL A 52 -7.26 -2.32 4.32
N LYS A 53 -6.83 -2.95 3.23
CA LYS A 53 -7.11 -4.36 2.89
C LYS A 53 -5.93 -5.26 3.23
N TRP A 54 -4.73 -4.80 2.91
CA TRP A 54 -3.48 -5.47 3.22
C TRP A 54 -2.35 -4.45 3.34
N THR A 55 -1.28 -4.83 4.02
CA THR A 55 -0.04 -4.05 4.15
C THR A 55 1.05 -4.70 3.32
N TYR A 56 2.03 -3.92 2.89
CA TYR A 56 3.21 -4.45 2.23
C TYR A 56 4.42 -4.33 3.15
N ASP A 57 5.20 -5.41 3.25
CA ASP A 57 6.58 -5.31 3.73
C ASP A 57 7.46 -4.88 2.53
N ILE A 58 8.43 -3.99 2.76
CA ILE A 58 9.36 -3.50 1.74
C ILE A 58 10.72 -4.16 1.98
N PHE A 59 11.28 -4.81 0.96
CA PHE A 59 12.55 -5.52 1.06
C PHE A 59 13.37 -5.40 -0.22
N ASP A 60 14.70 -5.41 -0.08
CA ASP A 60 15.63 -5.57 -1.19
C ASP A 60 15.58 -7.04 -1.66
N ASP A 61 15.42 -7.26 -2.97
CA ASP A 61 15.34 -8.60 -3.58
C ASP A 61 16.71 -9.23 -3.88
N ASP A 62 17.78 -8.73 -3.24
CA ASP A 62 19.19 -9.09 -3.45
C ASP A 62 19.73 -8.73 -4.85
N SER A 63 18.91 -8.15 -5.72
CA SER A 63 19.33 -7.58 -7.01
C SER A 63 19.54 -6.06 -6.96
N GLY A 64 19.35 -5.46 -5.78
CA GLY A 64 19.37 -4.01 -5.59
C GLY A 64 18.06 -3.34 -5.98
N LEU A 65 16.96 -4.11 -6.09
CA LEU A 65 15.62 -3.59 -6.30
C LEU A 65 14.76 -3.84 -5.07
N PHE A 66 14.00 -2.81 -4.69
CA PHE A 66 13.02 -2.91 -3.63
C PHE A 66 11.68 -3.46 -4.16
N ARG A 67 11.11 -4.40 -3.42
CA ARG A 67 9.86 -5.10 -3.74
C ARG A 67 8.83 -4.93 -2.63
N LEU A 68 7.55 -4.96 -3.02
CA LEU A 68 6.42 -4.95 -2.08
C LEU A 68 5.92 -6.38 -1.87
N PHE A 69 6.05 -6.91 -0.65
CA PHE A 69 5.50 -8.21 -0.29
C PHE A 69 4.15 -8.09 0.39
N GLU A 70 3.13 -8.74 -0.14
CA GLU A 70 1.80 -8.75 0.47
C GLU A 70 1.82 -9.41 1.86
N ARG A 71 1.31 -8.67 2.85
CA ARG A 71 1.09 -9.16 4.19
C ARG A 71 -0.37 -8.96 4.60
N PRO A 72 -1.03 -9.97 5.16
CA PRO A 72 -2.36 -9.79 5.74
C PRO A 72 -2.34 -8.66 6.77
N PHE A 73 -3.27 -7.72 6.66
CA PHE A 73 -3.37 -6.65 7.64
C PHE A 73 -3.71 -7.24 9.02
N SER A 74 -2.84 -7.04 10.00
CA SER A 74 -2.99 -7.57 11.37
C SER A 74 -3.71 -6.63 12.33
N GLY A 75 -4.10 -5.43 11.88
CA GLY A 75 -4.86 -4.48 12.69
C GLY A 75 -6.33 -4.89 12.84
N GLN A 76 -6.96 -4.50 13.96
CA GLN A 76 -8.41 -4.67 14.12
C GLN A 76 -9.11 -3.81 13.06
N GLN A 77 -9.64 -4.43 12.00
CA GLN A 77 -10.70 -3.81 11.22
C GLN A 77 -11.84 -3.53 12.19
N ARG A 78 -12.00 -2.27 12.61
CA ARG A 78 -13.18 -1.85 13.35
C ARG A 78 -14.34 -1.99 12.38
N LEU A 79 -14.99 -3.16 12.41
CA LEU A 79 -16.25 -3.41 11.73
C LEU A 79 -17.24 -2.38 12.28
N ILE A 80 -17.33 -1.22 11.64
CA ILE A 80 -18.46 -0.33 11.82
C ILE A 80 -19.62 -1.06 11.14
N ARG A 81 -20.31 -1.90 11.93
CA ARG A 81 -21.62 -2.41 11.53
C ARG A 81 -22.53 -1.18 11.44
N ASN A 82 -22.76 -0.67 10.24
CA ASN A 82 -23.91 0.19 10.02
C ASN A 82 -25.15 -0.67 10.26
N ASN A 83 -25.70 -0.56 11.46
CA ASN A 83 -26.99 -1.12 11.80
C ASN A 83 -28.06 -0.15 11.27
N SER A 84 -28.24 -0.13 9.96
CA SER A 84 -29.37 0.57 9.34
C SER A 84 -30.59 -0.34 9.45
N ASN A 85 -31.48 -0.04 10.39
CA ASN A 85 -32.88 -0.49 10.39
C ASN A 85 -33.68 0.34 9.40
#